data_AF-A0AAX1JFC3-F1
#
_entry.id   AF-A0AAX1JFC3-F1
#
_cell.length_a   1.000
_cell.length_b   1.000
_cell.length_c   1.000
_cell.angle_alpha   90.00
_cell.angle_beta   90.00
_cell.angle_gamma   90.00
#
_symmetry.space_group_name_H-M   'P 1'
#
loop_
_entity.id
_entity.type
_entity.pdbx_description
1 polymer ?
#
loop_
_entity_poly.entity_id
_entity_poly.type
_entity_poly.pdbx_seq_one_letter_code
_entity_poly.pdbx_strand_id
1 'polypeptide(L)'
;MAEPAYSSAARAAVSTDRPERYGKQLVSHLGRRHGGEWDSGNGTGWIDLDSGQAIVTAAEGVLLLRVTSTSDEELTRLQEVVEQHLVRFGERDELSVTWERDVNNA
;
A
#
# COMPACT_ATOMS: atom_id res chain seq x y z
N MET A 1 4.62 1.93 -25.86
CA MET A 1 4.72 1.99 -24.40
C MET A 1 3.94 0.81 -23.88
N ALA A 2 4.60 -0.29 -23.52
CA ALA A 2 3.89 -1.44 -22.94
C ALA A 2 3.44 -1.02 -21.54
N GLU A 3 2.15 -1.14 -21.23
CA GLU A 3 1.70 -1.05 -19.85
C GLU A 3 2.42 -2.15 -19.06
N PRO A 4 2.98 -1.86 -17.87
CA PRO A 4 3.59 -2.90 -17.06
C PRO A 4 2.52 -3.93 -16.74
N ALA A 5 2.69 -5.15 -17.28
CA ALA A 5 1.87 -6.28 -16.87
C ALA A 5 2.28 -6.64 -15.44
N TYR A 6 1.57 -6.08 -14.46
CA TYR A 6 1.74 -6.47 -13.06
C TYR A 6 1.23 -7.91 -12.90
N SER A 7 2.15 -8.87 -12.89
CA SER A 7 1.84 -10.30 -12.82
C SER A 7 1.53 -10.77 -11.39
N SER A 8 1.84 -9.95 -10.39
CA SER A 8 1.75 -10.33 -8.97
C SER A 8 1.05 -9.23 -8.17
N ALA A 9 0.16 -9.63 -7.26
CA ALA A 9 -0.51 -8.69 -6.36
C ALA A 9 -0.63 -9.24 -4.94
N ALA A 10 -0.79 -8.34 -3.99
CA ALA A 10 -1.15 -8.67 -2.61
C ALA A 10 -1.99 -7.55 -1.99
N ARG A 11 -2.73 -7.90 -0.95
CA ARG A 11 -3.52 -6.96 -0.17
C ARG A 11 -3.21 -7.11 1.31
N ALA A 12 -3.44 -6.04 2.07
CA ALA A 12 -3.41 -6.09 3.52
C ALA A 12 -4.54 -5.21 4.06
N ALA A 13 -5.12 -5.66 5.18
CA ALA A 13 -6.11 -4.91 5.93
C ALA A 13 -5.52 -4.57 7.30
N VAL A 14 -5.33 -3.28 7.57
CA VAL A 14 -4.68 -2.79 8.79
C VAL A 14 -5.72 -2.11 9.67
N SER A 15 -6.10 -2.76 10.77
CA SER A 15 -7.05 -2.20 11.73
C SER A 15 -6.49 -0.93 12.37
N THR A 16 -7.24 0.17 12.31
CA THR A 16 -6.82 1.46 12.88
C THR A 16 -8.01 2.40 13.03
N ASP A 17 -8.03 3.19 14.10
CA ASP A 17 -9.02 4.25 14.31
C ASP A 17 -8.76 5.49 13.43
N ARG A 18 -7.62 5.54 12.71
CA ARG A 18 -7.20 6.71 11.93
C ARG A 18 -6.74 6.36 10.50
N PRO A 19 -7.57 5.66 9.72
CA PRO A 19 -7.17 5.13 8.42
C PRO A 19 -6.79 6.24 7.43
N GLU A 20 -7.56 7.32 7.35
CA GLU A 20 -7.24 8.45 6.47
C GLU A 20 -5.92 9.14 6.80
N ARG A 21 -5.62 9.29 8.10
CA ARG A 21 -4.38 9.91 8.56
C ARG A 21 -3.18 9.07 8.11
N TYR A 22 -3.24 7.77 8.36
CA TYR A 22 -2.16 6.85 8.01
C TYR A 22 -2.01 6.68 6.49
N GLY A 23 -3.12 6.59 5.76
CA GLY A 23 -3.11 6.54 4.30
C GLY A 23 -2.46 7.78 3.68
N LYS A 24 -2.89 8.98 4.09
CA LYS A 24 -2.28 10.24 3.63
C LYS A 24 -0.79 10.32 3.95
N GLN A 25 -0.38 9.91 5.15
CA GLN A 25 1.02 9.93 5.56
C GLN A 25 1.87 8.98 4.72
N LEU A 26 1.36 7.78 4.46
CA LEU A 26 2.01 6.77 3.63
C LEU A 26 2.21 7.27 2.19
N VAL A 27 1.14 7.78 1.56
CA VAL A 27 1.19 8.32 0.19
C VAL A 27 2.11 9.54 0.11
N SER A 28 2.02 10.48 1.06
CA SER A 28 2.85 11.68 1.08
C SER A 28 4.34 11.40 1.34
N HIS A 29 4.67 10.22 1.87
CA HIS A 29 6.04 9.83 2.16
C HIS A 29 6.64 9.03 1.00
N LEU A 30 6.04 7.89 0.66
CA LEU A 30 6.56 6.99 -0.37
C LEU A 30 6.38 7.59 -1.78
N GLY A 31 5.31 8.36 -2.00
CA GLY A 31 5.06 9.03 -3.27
C GLY A 31 6.03 10.15 -3.61
N ARG A 32 6.92 10.56 -2.68
CA ARG A 32 7.95 11.59 -2.97
C ARG A 32 8.97 11.13 -3.99
N ARG A 33 9.22 9.83 -4.08
CA ARG A 33 10.33 9.29 -4.87
C ARG A 33 9.97 9.14 -6.34
N HIS A 34 8.85 8.47 -6.64
CA HIS A 34 8.42 8.18 -8.02
C HIS A 34 7.07 8.82 -8.37
N GLY A 35 6.26 9.16 -7.38
CA GLY A 35 4.97 9.80 -7.56
C GLY A 35 3.91 9.19 -6.66
N GLY A 36 2.87 9.96 -6.36
CA GLY A 36 1.72 9.50 -5.62
C GLY A 36 0.79 10.64 -5.28
N GLU A 37 -0.49 10.33 -5.11
CA GLU A 37 -1.51 11.32 -4.81
C GLU A 37 -2.55 10.74 -3.86
N TRP A 38 -2.97 11.56 -2.90
CA TRP A 38 -4.04 11.23 -1.96
C TRP A 38 -5.26 12.10 -2.25
N ASP A 39 -6.38 11.44 -2.53
CA ASP A 39 -7.69 12.05 -2.64
C ASP A 39 -8.40 11.98 -1.28
N SER A 40 -8.44 13.11 -0.58
CA SER A 40 -9.15 13.23 0.69
C SER A 40 -10.67 13.16 0.57
N GLY A 41 -11.24 13.41 -0.61
CA GLY A 41 -12.68 13.32 -0.82
C GLY A 41 -13.17 11.87 -0.88
N ASN A 42 -12.36 10.97 -1.44
CA ASN A 42 -12.67 9.55 -1.54
C ASN A 42 -11.95 8.68 -0.49
N GLY A 43 -11.02 9.24 0.27
CA GLY A 43 -10.21 8.48 1.23
C GLY A 43 -9.28 7.49 0.55
N THR A 44 -8.84 7.77 -0.67
CA THR A 44 -8.03 6.86 -1.48
C THR A 44 -6.76 7.52 -1.97
N GLY A 45 -5.72 6.76 -2.24
CA GLY A 45 -4.54 7.26 -2.92
C GLY A 45 -3.75 6.18 -3.63
N TRP A 46 -2.80 6.62 -4.45
CA TRP A 46 -1.90 5.75 -5.19
C TRP A 46 -0.45 6.18 -4.98
N ILE A 47 0.46 5.24 -5.13
CA ILE A 47 1.91 5.42 -4.98
C ILE A 47 2.60 4.64 -6.10
N ASP A 48 3.44 5.32 -6.86
CA ASP A 48 4.39 4.68 -7.77
C ASP A 48 5.59 4.19 -6.94
N LEU A 49 5.91 2.90 -7.07
CA LEU A 49 6.98 2.24 -6.34
C LEU A 49 8.09 1.74 -7.29
N ASP A 50 8.19 2.31 -8.49
CA ASP A 50 9.16 1.96 -9.56
C ASP A 50 8.87 0.61 -10.21
N SER A 51 9.07 -0.49 -9.47
CA SER A 51 8.81 -1.86 -9.92
C SER A 51 7.38 -2.33 -9.66
N GLY A 52 6.51 -1.42 -9.22
CA GLY A 52 5.13 -1.71 -8.84
C GLY A 52 4.32 -0.47 -8.49
N GLN A 53 3.10 -0.69 -8.03
CA GLN A 53 2.18 0.36 -7.59
C GLN A 53 1.52 -0.08 -6.28
N ALA A 54 1.31 0.88 -5.37
CA ALA A 54 0.45 0.68 -4.21
C ALA A 54 -0.81 1.54 -4.32
N ILE A 55 -1.96 0.93 -4.05
CA ILE A 55 -3.24 1.60 -3.83
C ILE A 55 -3.54 1.54 -2.34
N VAL A 56 -3.95 2.67 -1.80
CA VAL A 56 -4.29 2.86 -0.39
C VAL A 56 -5.73 3.33 -0.31
N THR A 57 -6.53 2.70 0.55
CA THR A 57 -7.94 3.06 0.73
C THR A 57 -8.26 3.06 2.22
N ALA A 58 -8.67 4.21 2.73
CA ALA A 58 -9.22 4.35 4.05
C ALA A 58 -10.69 3.94 4.04
N ALA A 59 -11.05 3.01 4.90
CA ALA A 59 -12.42 2.63 5.19
C ALA A 59 -12.66 2.70 6.71
N GLU A 60 -13.90 2.49 7.15
CA GLU A 60 -14.23 2.59 8.58
C GLU A 60 -13.44 1.57 9.42
N GLY A 61 -12.59 2.07 10.33
CA GLY A 61 -11.77 1.26 11.24
C GLY A 61 -10.62 0.48 10.58
N VAL A 62 -10.36 0.65 9.29
CA VAL A 62 -9.36 -0.13 8.56
C VAL A 62 -8.71 0.65 7.42
N LEU A 63 -7.39 0.50 7.29
CA LEU A 63 -6.63 0.94 6.13
C LEU A 63 -6.36 -0.26 5.22
N LEU A 64 -6.95 -0.22 4.03
CA LEU A 64 -6.75 -1.23 3.00
C LEU A 64 -5.56 -0.85 2.13
N LEU A 65 -4.66 -1.80 1.95
CA LEU A 65 -3.50 -1.69 1.09
C LEU A 65 -3.60 -2.72 -0.02
N ARG A 66 -3.26 -2.32 -1.24
CA ARG A 66 -3.06 -3.24 -2.36
C ARG A 66 -1.77 -2.89 -3.05
N VAL A 67 -0.85 -3.84 -3.14
CA VAL A 67 0.42 -3.68 -3.85
C VAL A 67 0.42 -4.60 -5.05
N THR A 68 0.79 -4.07 -6.20
CA THR A 68 0.98 -4.82 -7.44
C THR A 68 2.41 -4.64 -7.93
N SER A 69 2.98 -5.70 -8.48
CA SER A 69 4.34 -5.67 -9.01
C SER A 69 4.47 -6.57 -10.23
N THR A 70 5.60 -6.42 -10.92
CA THR A 70 5.94 -7.18 -12.13
C THR A 70 6.41 -8.60 -11.82
N SER A 71 6.84 -8.89 -10.58
CA SER A 71 7.24 -10.22 -10.14
C SER A 71 6.94 -10.45 -8.65
N ASP A 72 6.94 -11.71 -8.21
CA ASP A 72 6.73 -12.05 -6.79
C ASP A 72 7.85 -11.58 -5.88
N GLU A 73 9.10 -11.58 -6.38
CA GLU A 73 10.28 -11.10 -5.66
C GLU A 73 10.18 -9.59 -5.38
N GLU A 74 9.85 -8.81 -6.41
CA GLU A 74 9.65 -7.36 -6.27
C GLU A 74 8.42 -7.08 -5.40
N LEU A 75 7.34 -7.84 -5.55
CA LEU A 75 6.17 -7.72 -4.69
C LEU A 75 6.52 -7.92 -3.20
N THR A 76 7.36 -8.89 -2.85
CA THR A 76 7.83 -9.06 -1.46
C THR A 76 8.58 -7.85 -0.95
N ARG A 77 9.51 -7.31 -1.77
CA ARG A 77 10.28 -6.11 -1.39
C ARG A 77 9.37 -4.90 -1.18
N LEU A 78 8.39 -4.70 -2.06
CA LEU A 78 7.45 -3.59 -1.94
C LEU A 78 6.53 -3.73 -0.72
N GLN A 79 6.08 -4.95 -0.39
CA GLN A 79 5.32 -5.23 0.83
C GLN A 79 6.10 -4.82 2.08
N GLU A 80 7.36 -5.25 2.19
CA GLU A 80 8.25 -4.93 3.32
C GLU A 80 8.46 -3.41 3.46
N VAL A 81 8.66 -2.71 2.34
CA VAL A 81 8.81 -1.25 2.36
C VAL A 81 7.55 -0.58 2.87
N VAL A 82 6.37 -0.95 2.34
CA VAL A 82 5.10 -0.35 2.75
C VAL A 82 4.79 -0.65 4.22
N GLU A 83 4.99 -1.90 4.63
CA GLU A 83 4.79 -2.36 6.01
C GLU A 83 5.69 -1.63 6.99
N GLN A 84 7.00 -1.58 6.74
CA GLN A 84 7.96 -0.92 7.64
C GLN A 84 7.58 0.54 7.90
N HIS A 85 7.16 1.27 6.85
CA HIS A 85 6.78 2.66 7.00
C HIS A 85 5.46 2.79 7.77
N LEU A 86 4.48 1.94 7.48
CA LEU A 86 3.19 2.01 8.17
C LEU A 86 3.29 1.64 9.65
N VAL A 87 4.00 0.55 9.99
CA VAL A 87 4.29 0.15 11.37
C VAL A 87 5.04 1.27 12.09
N ARG A 88 6.05 1.87 11.44
CA ARG A 88 6.81 2.98 12.00
C ARG A 88 5.95 4.23 12.27
N PHE A 89 5.03 4.57 11.38
CA PHE A 89 4.09 5.68 11.60
C PHE A 89 3.10 5.34 12.72
N GLY A 90 2.73 4.07 12.81
CA GLY A 90 1.78 3.50 13.73
C GLY A 90 2.36 2.99 15.04
N GLU A 91 3.63 3.20 15.37
CA GLU A 91 4.29 2.58 16.54
C GLU A 91 3.51 2.80 17.84
N ARG A 92 2.89 3.97 17.99
CA ARG A 92 2.09 4.34 19.15
C ARG A 92 0.69 3.74 19.16
N ASP A 93 0.17 3.43 17.98
CA ASP A 93 -1.15 2.85 17.76
C ASP A 93 -1.00 1.33 17.50
N GLU A 94 0.20 0.76 17.73
CA GLU A 94 0.57 -0.66 17.58
C GLU A 94 0.13 -1.29 16.25
N LEU A 95 0.24 -0.51 15.15
CA LEU A 95 -0.18 -1.00 13.84
C LEU A 95 0.63 -2.22 13.42
N SER A 96 -0.08 -3.21 12.88
CA SER A 96 0.48 -4.42 12.29
C SER A 96 -0.08 -4.61 10.89
N VAL A 97 0.75 -5.07 9.96
CA VAL A 97 0.36 -5.34 8.58
C VAL A 97 0.46 -6.85 8.36
N THR A 98 -0.58 -7.43 7.78
CA THR A 98 -0.57 -8.84 7.37
C THR A 98 -0.97 -8.89 5.91
N TRP A 99 -0.05 -9.39 5.07
CA TRP A 99 -0.25 -9.47 3.64
C TRP A 99 -0.88 -10.79 3.23
N GLU A 100 -1.89 -10.69 2.37
CA GLU A 100 -2.53 -11.78 1.67
C GLU A 100 -2.14 -11.68 0.19
N ARG A 101 -1.46 -12.70 -0.33
CA ARG A 101 -1.09 -12.77 -1.75
C ARG A 101 -2.35 -13.02 -2.58
N ASP A 102 -2.51 -12.27 -3.67
CA ASP A 102 -3.44 -12.63 -4.74
C ASP A 102 -2.86 -13.82 -5.50
N VAL A 103 -2.97 -15.01 -4.90
CA VAL A 103 -2.73 -16.25 -5.60
C VAL A 103 -3.92 -16.48 -6.52
N ASN A 104 -3.74 -16.16 -7.80
CA ASN A 104 -4.74 -16.45 -8.82
C ASN A 104 -4.84 -17.98 -8.95
N ASN A 105 -5.73 -18.59 -8.17
CA ASN A 105 -6.05 -20.00 -8.30
C ASN A 105 -6.99 -20.17 -9.51
N ALA A 106 -6.40 -20.33 -10.69
CA ALA A 106 -7.09 -20.71 -11.91
C ALA A 106 -6.25 -21.73 -12.69
#